data_AF-A0A8T4NKM5-F1
#
_entry.id   AF-A0A8T4NKM5-F1
#
_cell.length_a   1.000
_cell.length_b   1.000
_cell.length_c   1.000
_cell.angle_alpha   90.00
_cell.angle_beta   90.00
_cell.angle_gamma   90.00
#
_symmetry.space_group_name_H-M   'P 1'
#
loop_
_entity.id
_entity.type
_entity.pdbx_description
1 polymer ?
#
loop_
_entity_poly.entity_id
_entity_poly.type
_entity_poly.pdbx_seq_one_letter_code
_entity_poly.pdbx_strand_id
1 'polypeptide(L)'
;MELKEIKGFLEKLNQDSIIFDSHFYKRSEERPVNESMIRSFLSQIDKLERIEQGKGKDRFKLWFKMSRKYSLVLIIEIELSKGLKVISAWNADRKWQDQLKQ
;
A
#
# COMPACT_ATOMS: atom_id res chain seq x y z
N MET A 1 -5.49 13.29 -7.84
CA MET A 1 -6.61 12.62 -7.17
C MET A 1 -6.68 13.08 -5.74
N GLU A 2 -7.88 13.33 -5.22
CA GLU A 2 -8.10 13.55 -3.80
C GLU A 2 -8.07 12.24 -3.00
N LEU A 3 -7.82 12.31 -1.70
CA LEU A 3 -7.75 11.12 -0.82
C LEU A 3 -9.03 10.28 -0.86
N LYS A 4 -10.20 10.92 -1.01
CA LYS A 4 -11.49 10.22 -1.12
C LYS A 4 -11.61 9.41 -2.42
N GLU A 5 -11.05 9.92 -3.50
CA GLU A 5 -11.08 9.25 -4.82
C GLU A 5 -10.22 7.99 -4.83
N ILE A 6 -9.11 7.99 -4.08
CA ILE A 6 -8.22 6.82 -3.95
C ILE A 6 -8.97 5.65 -3.34
N LYS A 7 -9.74 5.87 -2.27
CA LYS A 7 -10.49 4.78 -1.63
C LYS A 7 -11.48 4.15 -2.61
N GLY A 8 -12.24 4.97 -3.34
CA GLY A 8 -13.17 4.48 -4.37
C GLY A 8 -12.47 3.78 -5.54
N PHE A 9 -11.26 4.21 -5.91
CA PHE A 9 -10.42 3.50 -6.88
C PHE A 9 -10.01 2.12 -6.37
N LEU A 10 -9.52 2.04 -5.12
CA LEU A 10 -9.09 0.77 -4.52
C LEU A 10 -10.25 -0.23 -4.36
N GLU A 11 -11.45 0.24 -4.05
CA GLU A 11 -12.66 -0.61 -3.97
C GLU A 11 -13.05 -1.23 -5.31
N LYS A 12 -12.71 -0.58 -6.42
CA LYS A 12 -13.00 -1.04 -7.79
C LYS A 12 -11.76 -1.61 -8.50
N LEU A 13 -10.66 -1.75 -7.79
CA LEU A 13 -9.38 -2.16 -8.35
C LEU A 13 -9.48 -3.60 -8.86
N ASN A 14 -9.32 -3.77 -10.18
CA ASN A 14 -9.11 -5.09 -10.75
C ASN A 14 -7.75 -5.62 -10.28
N GLN A 15 -7.73 -6.81 -9.67
CA GLN A 15 -6.49 -7.41 -9.20
C GLN A 15 -5.51 -7.66 -10.35
N ASP A 16 -5.99 -7.98 -11.55
CA ASP A 16 -5.12 -8.24 -12.71
C ASP A 16 -4.37 -7.00 -13.21
N SER A 17 -4.82 -5.79 -12.85
CA SER A 17 -4.14 -4.53 -13.20
C SER A 17 -3.12 -4.08 -12.15
N ILE A 18 -2.85 -4.90 -11.13
CA ILE A 18 -1.80 -4.63 -10.15
C ILE A 18 -0.46 -5.10 -10.71
N ILE A 19 0.45 -4.14 -10.87
CA ILE A 19 1.82 -4.36 -11.36
C ILE A 19 2.79 -4.13 -10.20
N PHE A 20 3.84 -4.93 -10.10
CA PHE A 20 4.90 -4.77 -9.10
C PHE A 20 6.17 -4.24 -9.73
N ASP A 21 6.75 -3.20 -9.13
CA ASP A 21 8.01 -2.62 -9.58
C ASP A 21 9.21 -3.55 -9.33
N SER A 22 10.24 -3.49 -10.16
CA SER A 22 11.52 -4.18 -9.92
C SER A 22 12.10 -3.92 -8.52
N HIS A 23 11.91 -2.70 -7.98
CA HIS A 23 12.32 -2.31 -6.64
C HIS A 23 11.57 -3.07 -5.56
N PHE A 24 10.30 -3.41 -5.79
CA PHE A 24 9.52 -4.23 -4.86
C PHE A 24 10.17 -5.60 -4.71
N TYR A 25 10.51 -6.26 -5.82
CA TYR A 25 11.11 -7.60 -5.79
C TYR A 25 12.45 -7.61 -5.02
N LYS A 26 13.33 -6.63 -5.30
CA LYS A 26 14.59 -6.47 -4.57
C LYS A 26 14.39 -6.33 -3.05
N ARG A 27 13.30 -5.69 -2.61
CA ARG A 27 12.99 -5.51 -1.19
C ARG A 27 12.23 -6.68 -0.58
N SER A 28 11.48 -7.43 -1.39
CA SER A 28 10.73 -8.61 -0.93
C SER A 28 11.63 -9.78 -0.54
N GLU A 29 12.85 -9.84 -1.05
CA GLU A 29 13.85 -10.82 -0.62
C GLU A 29 14.34 -10.57 0.82
N GLU A 30 14.37 -9.30 1.24
CA GLU A 30 14.83 -8.88 2.57
C GLU A 30 13.70 -8.80 3.60
N ARG A 31 12.44 -8.96 3.18
CA ARG A 31 11.25 -8.66 3.99
C ARG A 31 10.21 -9.77 3.89
N PRO A 32 9.48 -10.09 4.97
CA PRO A 32 8.41 -11.09 4.94
C PRO A 32 7.12 -10.52 4.29
N VAL A 33 7.21 -10.04 3.05
CA VAL A 33 6.10 -9.47 2.26
C VAL A 33 6.24 -9.94 0.81
N ASN A 34 5.16 -10.49 0.25
CA ASN A 34 5.12 -10.98 -1.12
C ASN A 34 3.88 -10.46 -1.89
N GLU A 35 3.81 -10.73 -3.19
CA GLU A 35 2.71 -10.25 -4.04
C GLU A 35 1.33 -10.75 -3.59
N SER A 36 1.21 -12.04 -3.24
CA SER A 36 -0.06 -12.62 -2.82
C SER A 36 -0.62 -11.93 -1.59
N MET A 37 0.26 -11.60 -0.63
CA MET A 37 -0.10 -10.86 0.56
C MET A 37 -0.58 -9.44 0.19
N ILE A 38 0.16 -8.74 -0.67
CA ILE A 38 -0.20 -7.39 -1.13
C ILE A 38 -1.58 -7.36 -1.79
N ARG A 39 -1.82 -8.28 -2.73
CA ARG A 39 -3.11 -8.42 -3.43
C ARG A 39 -4.24 -8.68 -2.44
N SER A 40 -4.04 -9.59 -1.48
CA SER A 40 -5.02 -9.85 -0.43
C SER A 40 -5.34 -8.60 0.40
N PHE A 41 -4.36 -7.78 0.76
CA PHE A 41 -4.62 -6.55 1.50
C PHE A 41 -5.30 -5.48 0.66
N LEU A 42 -4.90 -5.32 -0.62
CA LEU A 42 -5.56 -4.39 -1.54
C LEU A 42 -7.02 -4.76 -1.81
N SER A 43 -7.41 -6.05 -1.69
CA SER A 43 -8.82 -6.47 -1.72
C SER A 43 -9.60 -6.22 -0.42
N GLN A 44 -8.91 -5.93 0.69
CA GLN A 44 -9.49 -5.78 2.03
C GLN A 44 -9.48 -4.31 2.47
N ILE A 45 -10.27 -3.49 1.78
CA ILE A 45 -10.34 -2.03 2.03
C ILE A 45 -10.80 -1.71 3.46
N ASP A 46 -11.55 -2.59 4.11
CA ASP A 46 -11.93 -2.49 5.52
C ASP A 46 -10.72 -2.43 6.47
N LYS A 47 -9.57 -2.98 6.05
CA LYS A 47 -8.32 -2.93 6.81
C LYS A 47 -7.50 -1.67 6.55
N LEU A 48 -7.88 -0.83 5.60
CA LEU A 48 -7.16 0.41 5.28
C LEU A 48 -7.36 1.44 6.40
N GLU A 49 -6.30 1.72 7.16
CA GLU A 49 -6.32 2.64 8.30
C GLU A 49 -6.04 4.08 7.89
N ARG A 50 -5.12 4.26 6.94
CA ARG A 50 -4.61 5.58 6.55
C ARG A 50 -4.12 5.59 5.11
N ILE A 51 -4.33 6.72 4.46
CA ILE A 51 -3.73 7.07 3.18
C ILE A 51 -2.92 8.36 3.37
N GLU A 52 -1.68 8.37 2.91
CA GLU A 52 -0.81 9.55 2.89
C GLU A 52 -0.37 9.85 1.46
N GLN A 53 -0.22 11.14 1.14
CA GLN A 53 0.42 11.54 -0.11
C GLN A 53 1.91 11.18 -0.04
N GLY A 54 2.41 10.45 -1.03
CA GLY A 54 3.83 10.16 -1.19
C GLY A 54 4.59 11.30 -1.87
N LYS A 55 5.90 11.12 -2.04
CA LYS A 55 6.72 12.05 -2.86
C LYS A 55 6.39 11.83 -4.34
N GLY A 56 5.50 12.65 -4.90
CA GLY A 56 5.03 12.59 -6.28
C GLY A 56 3.54 12.89 -6.41
N LYS A 57 3.08 13.31 -7.59
CA LYS A 57 1.67 13.70 -7.83
C LYS A 57 0.71 12.51 -7.68
N ASP A 58 1.15 11.32 -8.09
CA ASP A 58 0.32 10.12 -8.17
C ASP A 58 0.83 8.98 -7.28
N ARG A 59 1.72 9.30 -6.33
CA ARG A 59 2.29 8.35 -5.39
C ARG A 59 1.59 8.47 -4.05
N PHE A 60 1.19 7.33 -3.50
CA PHE A 60 0.48 7.26 -2.24
C PHE A 60 1.09 6.20 -1.33
N LYS A 61 0.94 6.43 -0.03
CA LYS A 61 1.33 5.48 1.00
C LYS A 61 0.06 4.98 1.70
N LEU A 62 -0.17 3.68 1.59
CA LEU A 62 -1.31 3.01 2.19
C LEU A 62 -0.86 2.28 3.45
N TRP A 63 -1.66 2.38 4.50
CA TRP A 63 -1.44 1.66 5.76
C TRP A 63 -2.60 0.73 6.00
N PHE A 64 -2.33 -0.57 5.97
CA PHE A 64 -3.32 -1.59 6.27
C PHE A 64 -3.07 -2.21 7.64
N LYS A 65 -4.12 -2.38 8.41
CA LYS A 65 -4.09 -3.10 9.68
C LYS A 65 -3.81 -4.58 9.44
N MET A 66 -2.66 -5.08 9.89
CA MET A 66 -2.39 -6.53 9.89
C MET A 66 -2.84 -7.18 11.20
N SER A 67 -2.48 -6.56 12.32
CA SER A 67 -2.79 -7.06 13.66
C SER A 67 -2.91 -5.89 14.65
N ARG A 68 -3.04 -6.20 15.94
CA ARG A 68 -2.97 -5.20 17.01
C ARG A 68 -1.59 -4.53 17.10
N LYS A 69 -0.52 -5.19 16.64
CA LYS A 69 0.87 -4.72 16.77
C LYS A 69 1.47 -4.20 15.47
N TYR A 70 0.99 -4.68 14.32
CA TYR A 70 1.61 -4.41 13.03
C TYR A 70 0.63 -3.84 12.01
N SER A 71 1.16 -2.98 11.15
CA SER A 71 0.48 -2.53 9.93
C SER A 71 1.35 -2.85 8.71
N LEU A 72 0.73 -3.21 7.61
CA LEU A 72 1.38 -3.35 6.31
C LEU A 72 1.40 -1.97 5.67
N VAL A 73 2.58 -1.52 5.30
CA VAL A 73 2.78 -0.26 4.60
C VAL A 73 3.05 -0.57 3.14
N LEU A 74 2.30 0.08 2.24
CA LEU A 74 2.52 -0.01 0.80
C LEU A 74 2.80 1.38 0.24
N ILE A 75 3.79 1.46 -0.63
CA ILE A 75 3.99 2.60 -1.51
C ILE A 75 3.48 2.21 -2.88
N ILE A 76 2.46 2.93 -3.34
CA ILE A 76 1.81 2.71 -4.62
C ILE A 76 1.90 3.94 -5.49
N GLU A 77 1.79 3.72 -6.78
CA GLU A 77 1.61 4.75 -7.79
C GLU A 77 0.35 4.39 -8.59
N ILE A 78 -0.57 5.35 -8.71
CA ILE A 78 -1.84 5.14 -9.42
C ILE A 78 -1.75 5.84 -10.76
N GLU A 79 -1.73 5.07 -11.85
CA GLU A 79 -1.78 5.61 -13.20
C GLU A 79 -3.14 5.24 -13.80
N LEU A 80 -4.03 6.21 -13.98
CA LEU A 80 -5.44 5.97 -14.38
C LEU A 80 -5.58 5.11 -15.65
N SER A 81 -4.61 5.17 -16.55
CA SER A 81 -4.58 4.40 -17.81
C SER A 81 -3.96 3.00 -17.68
N LYS A 82 -3.16 2.74 -16.63
CA LYS A 82 -2.38 1.49 -16.49
C LYS A 82 -2.71 0.67 -15.24
N GLY A 83 -3.46 1.25 -14.29
CA GLY A 83 -3.84 0.58 -13.05
C GLY A 83 -2.97 1.02 -11.87
N LEU A 84 -2.71 0.08 -10.96
CA LEU A 84 -1.98 0.33 -9.72
C LEU A 84 -0.61 -0.33 -9.79
N LYS A 85 0.43 0.48 -9.56
CA LYS A 85 1.80 0.00 -9.46
C LYS A 85 2.24 -0.03 -8.00
N VAL A 86 2.67 -1.19 -7.51
CA VAL A 86 3.25 -1.35 -6.18
C VAL A 86 4.75 -1.13 -6.27
N ILE A 87 5.26 -0.11 -5.59
CA ILE A 87 6.69 0.26 -5.62
C ILE A 87 7.46 -0.45 -4.52
N SER A 88 6.89 -0.49 -3.31
CA SER A 88 7.54 -1.10 -2.15
C SER A 88 6.50 -1.44 -1.09
N ALA A 89 6.82 -2.40 -0.24
CA ALA A 89 6.03 -2.69 0.95
C ALA A 89 6.89 -3.20 2.10
N TRP A 90 6.37 -3.03 3.32
CA TRP A 90 6.98 -3.55 4.54
C TRP A 90 5.99 -3.62 5.69
N ASN A 91 6.29 -4.47 6.66
CA ASN A 91 5.57 -4.50 7.93
C ASN A 91 6.16 -3.43 8.85
N ALA A 92 5.32 -2.62 9.47
CA ALA A 92 5.71 -1.61 10.43
C ALA A 92 5.06 -1.87 11.79
N ASP A 93 5.85 -1.76 12.85
CA ASP A 93 5.35 -1.82 14.23
C ASP A 93 4.54 -0.56 14.56
N ARG A 94 3.34 -0.73 15.09
CA ARG A 94 2.41 0.36 15.39
C ARG A 94 2.90 1.26 16.54
N LYS A 95 3.61 0.71 17.53
CA LYS A 95 4.18 1.52 18.62
C LYS A 95 5.20 2.52 18.08
N TRP A 96 6.05 2.08 17.17
CA TRP A 96 7.01 2.95 16.49
C TRP A 96 6.31 4.00 15.61
N GLN A 97 5.21 3.64 14.95
CA GLN A 97 4.42 4.59 14.16
C GLN A 97 3.78 5.69 15.02
N ASP A 98 3.23 5.33 16.18
CA ASP A 98 2.57 6.31 17.05
C ASP A 98 3.57 7.29 17.67
N GLN A 99 4.83 6.88 17.86
CA GLN A 99 5.92 7.77 18.28
C GLN A 99 6.33 8.79 17.20
N LEU A 100 6.21 8.44 15.91
CA LEU A 100 6.52 9.36 14.80
C LEU A 100 5.43 10.41 14.53
N LYS A 101 4.30 10.34 15.26
CA LYS A 101 3.18 11.29 15.14
C LYS A 101 3.25 12.43 16.16
N GLN A 102 4.16 12.37 17.14
CA GLN A 102 4.44 13.43 18.12
C GLN A 102 5.58 14.33 17.62
#